data_AF-A0A9E5JIL6-F1
#
_entry.id   AF-A0A9E5JIL6-F1
#
_cell.length_a   1.000
_cell.length_b   1.000
_cell.length_c   1.000
_cell.angle_alpha   90.00
_cell.angle_beta   90.00
_cell.angle_gamma   90.00
#
_symmetry.space_group_name_H-M   'P 1'
#
loop_
_entity.id
_entity.type
_entity.pdbx_description
1 polymer ?
#
loop_
_entity_poly.entity_id
_entity_poly.type
_entity_poly.pdbx_seq_one_letter_code
_entity_poly.pdbx_strand_id
1 'polypeptide(L)'
;ALGIAGSDHLMTDFSPAGHEARETLNRATLAKLSTLDTSNAGDRLAAGVLRNSLELSEREFAAGEHLRTIRVLAGDVDYARSVFDLMPTETAEHWRTIAERMSHVPGAFKGMRDSWNLGMQRGVVAPRRQVLAVADMLEGWAGTASAPGFFTTLAEQGAAVNGAPVDGLRAAAREATTALAETAAFLRTIYAPVADPRNGVGEERHALARRRYLGMDIDADDAYTWGLEEVRRLDAELRRCAAEIKPGASLDEVRHYLDNESTEAIEGEENLRQWLQNLMNDAMEFLISNKHFDIPVGIRKIDAKISPPGGAAAQYYMAPSEDLARAGSTWYPANGRTRFPLWSEPTTAYHEGVPGHHLQIGMAIVNREKLSRFQRNEFVSGHGEGWAL
;
A
#
# COMPACT_ATOMS: atom_id res chain seq x y z
N ALA A 1 3.82 -2.52 11.12
CA ALA A 1 2.52 -2.72 10.46
C ALA A 1 1.48 -3.40 11.38
N LEU A 2 1.76 -4.59 11.92
CA LEU A 2 0.78 -5.34 12.76
C LEU A 2 0.88 -5.11 14.28
N GLY A 3 1.90 -4.37 14.75
CA GLY A 3 2.12 -4.12 16.18
C GLY A 3 2.62 -5.35 16.97
N ILE A 4 3.16 -6.37 16.29
CA ILE A 4 3.75 -7.55 16.93
C ILE A 4 5.23 -7.25 17.23
N ALA A 5 5.57 -7.16 18.52
CA ALA A 5 6.91 -6.84 18.98
C ALA A 5 7.87 -8.04 18.87
N GLY A 6 9.17 -7.75 18.84
CA GLY A 6 10.25 -8.74 19.01
C GLY A 6 11.00 -9.11 17.72
N SER A 7 10.56 -8.60 16.57
CA SER A 7 11.25 -8.75 15.27
C SER A 7 11.46 -7.41 14.57
N ASP A 8 11.34 -6.31 15.33
CA ASP A 8 11.43 -4.94 14.82
C ASP A 8 12.83 -4.56 14.32
N HIS A 9 13.86 -5.31 14.70
CA HIS A 9 15.24 -5.18 14.23
C HIS A 9 15.55 -6.04 12.97
N LEU A 10 14.70 -7.02 12.62
CA LEU A 10 14.99 -7.97 11.53
C LEU A 10 14.53 -7.45 10.18
N MET A 11 15.26 -7.81 9.12
CA MET A 11 14.88 -7.52 7.73
C MET A 11 14.37 -8.76 7.01
N THR A 12 13.44 -8.58 6.08
CA THR A 12 12.94 -9.68 5.24
C THR A 12 14.08 -10.23 4.37
N ASP A 13 14.23 -11.55 4.34
CA ASP A 13 15.14 -12.22 3.40
C ASP A 13 14.49 -12.36 2.02
N PHE A 14 14.94 -11.55 1.07
CA PHE A 14 14.49 -11.56 -0.33
C PHE A 14 15.31 -12.47 -1.24
N SER A 15 16.24 -13.26 -0.69
CA SER A 15 17.00 -14.26 -1.45
C SER A 15 16.12 -15.44 -1.91
N PRO A 16 16.59 -16.26 -2.87
CA PRO A 16 15.88 -17.47 -3.26
C PRO A 16 15.60 -18.40 -2.06
N ALA A 17 16.53 -18.49 -1.11
CA ALA A 17 16.35 -19.29 0.10
C ALA A 17 15.24 -18.73 1.00
N GLY A 18 15.18 -17.41 1.15
CA GLY A 18 14.09 -16.75 1.89
C GLY A 18 12.72 -16.99 1.26
N HIS A 19 12.62 -16.94 -0.07
CA HIS A 19 11.39 -17.25 -0.78
C HIS A 19 10.99 -18.74 -0.63
N GLU A 20 11.94 -19.66 -0.76
CA GLU A 20 11.69 -21.11 -0.57
C GLU A 20 11.27 -21.43 0.88
N ALA A 21 11.84 -20.74 1.87
CA ALA A 21 11.46 -20.91 3.27
C ALA A 21 10.01 -20.48 3.54
N ARG A 22 9.59 -19.34 2.98
CA ARG A 22 8.19 -18.89 3.04
C ARG A 22 7.25 -19.86 2.32
N GLU A 23 7.63 -20.33 1.15
CA GLU A 23 6.85 -21.32 0.40
C GLU A 23 6.73 -22.66 1.16
N THR A 24 7.81 -23.10 1.79
CA THR A 24 7.78 -24.31 2.63
C THR A 24 6.84 -24.15 3.82
N LEU A 25 6.81 -22.97 4.45
CA LEU A 25 5.85 -22.65 5.49
C LEU A 25 4.41 -22.64 4.97
N ASN A 26 4.16 -22.08 3.78
CA ASN A 26 2.83 -22.08 3.15
C ASN A 26 2.34 -23.52 2.92
N ARG A 27 3.15 -24.35 2.26
CA ARG A 27 2.85 -25.78 2.02
C ARG A 27 2.57 -26.55 3.30
N ALA A 28 3.42 -26.40 4.31
CA ALA A 28 3.24 -27.07 5.59
C ALA A 28 1.96 -26.61 6.31
N THR A 29 1.63 -25.33 6.21
CA THR A 29 0.42 -24.76 6.81
C THR A 29 -0.84 -25.26 6.10
N LEU A 30 -0.85 -25.30 4.77
CA LEU A 30 -1.95 -25.85 3.97
C LEU A 30 -2.15 -27.34 4.22
N ALA A 31 -1.06 -28.12 4.27
CA ALA A 31 -1.11 -29.53 4.60
C ALA A 31 -1.74 -29.74 5.98
N LYS A 32 -1.31 -28.99 7.00
CA LYS A 32 -1.92 -29.04 8.33
C LYS A 32 -3.40 -28.64 8.29
N LEU A 33 -3.74 -27.54 7.62
CA LEU A 33 -5.11 -27.05 7.48
C LEU A 33 -6.06 -28.10 6.89
N SER A 34 -5.59 -28.89 5.94
CA SER A 34 -6.38 -29.97 5.30
C SER A 34 -6.77 -31.11 6.25
N THR A 35 -6.08 -31.24 7.39
CA THR A 35 -6.34 -32.28 8.40
C THR A 35 -7.29 -31.84 9.52
N LEU A 36 -7.58 -30.53 9.62
CA LEU A 36 -8.39 -29.98 10.70
C LEU A 36 -9.88 -30.13 10.41
N ASP A 37 -10.67 -30.44 11.44
CA ASP A 37 -12.12 -30.34 11.34
C ASP A 37 -12.52 -28.87 11.22
N THR A 38 -13.10 -28.53 10.07
CA THR A 38 -13.61 -27.18 9.80
C THR A 38 -15.13 -27.21 9.72
N SER A 39 -15.83 -28.18 10.32
CA SER A 39 -17.27 -28.35 10.17
C SER A 39 -18.11 -27.19 10.70
N ASN A 40 -17.66 -26.44 11.71
CA ASN A 40 -18.40 -25.28 12.22
C ASN A 40 -18.20 -24.03 11.35
N ALA A 41 -19.16 -23.11 11.38
CA ALA A 41 -19.18 -21.96 10.46
C ALA A 41 -17.97 -21.03 10.60
N GLY A 42 -17.51 -20.77 11.83
CA GLY A 42 -16.35 -19.92 12.08
C GLY A 42 -15.07 -20.51 11.50
N ASP A 43 -14.83 -21.80 11.76
CA ASP A 43 -13.65 -22.51 11.26
C ASP A 43 -13.70 -22.72 9.76
N ARG A 44 -14.88 -22.96 9.14
CA ARG A 44 -15.03 -22.97 7.67
C ARG A 44 -14.54 -21.66 7.06
N LEU A 45 -14.99 -20.52 7.61
CA LEU A 45 -14.65 -19.20 7.10
C LEU A 45 -13.16 -18.88 7.32
N ALA A 46 -12.64 -19.15 8.51
CA ALA A 46 -11.23 -18.94 8.83
C ALA A 46 -10.31 -19.79 7.93
N ALA A 47 -10.64 -21.07 7.78
CA ALA A 47 -9.92 -21.97 6.88
C ALA A 47 -10.06 -21.54 5.41
N GLY A 48 -11.22 -21.05 4.99
CA GLY A 48 -11.45 -20.53 3.64
C GLY A 48 -10.53 -19.36 3.30
N VAL A 49 -10.45 -18.36 4.19
CA VAL A 49 -9.58 -17.17 4.02
C VAL A 49 -8.11 -17.58 3.98
N LEU A 50 -7.67 -18.39 4.94
CA LEU A 50 -6.28 -18.86 5.00
C LEU A 50 -5.91 -19.68 3.76
N ARG A 51 -6.76 -20.64 3.38
CA ARG A 51 -6.55 -21.49 2.21
C ARG A 51 -6.44 -20.67 0.92
N ASN A 52 -7.37 -19.75 0.70
CA ASN A 52 -7.35 -18.92 -0.51
C ASN A 52 -6.05 -18.09 -0.63
N SER A 53 -5.61 -17.47 0.46
CA SER A 53 -4.38 -16.66 0.48
C SER A 53 -3.11 -17.50 0.24
N LEU A 54 -3.02 -18.66 0.91
CA LEU A 54 -1.84 -19.52 0.80
C LEU A 54 -1.78 -20.24 -0.54
N GLU A 55 -2.88 -20.81 -1.04
CA GLU A 55 -2.90 -21.49 -2.35
C GLU A 55 -2.57 -20.51 -3.49
N LEU A 56 -3.00 -19.26 -3.38
CA LEU A 56 -2.62 -18.23 -4.33
C LEU A 56 -1.11 -17.92 -4.25
N SER A 57 -0.55 -17.86 -3.04
CA SER A 57 0.88 -17.64 -2.85
C SER A 57 1.71 -18.79 -3.41
N GLU A 58 1.27 -20.06 -3.26
CA GLU A 58 1.90 -21.21 -3.91
C GLU A 58 1.86 -21.11 -5.44
N ARG A 59 0.73 -20.68 -6.03
CA ARG A 59 0.60 -20.48 -7.48
C ARG A 59 1.54 -19.38 -7.99
N GLU A 60 1.65 -18.27 -7.28
CA GLU A 60 2.61 -17.19 -7.61
C GLU A 60 4.06 -17.64 -7.47
N PHE A 61 4.37 -18.44 -6.44
CA PHE A 61 5.68 -19.02 -6.28
C PHE A 61 6.02 -19.96 -7.44
N ALA A 62 5.11 -20.88 -7.78
CA ALA A 62 5.25 -21.80 -8.90
C ALA A 62 5.37 -21.08 -10.26
N ALA A 63 4.67 -19.96 -10.44
CA ALA A 63 4.80 -19.10 -11.62
C ALA A 63 6.09 -18.27 -11.66
N GLY A 64 6.91 -18.34 -10.60
CA GLY A 64 8.18 -17.61 -10.50
C GLY A 64 8.01 -16.11 -10.27
N GLU A 65 6.86 -15.63 -9.79
CA GLU A 65 6.60 -14.19 -9.61
C GLU A 65 7.64 -13.51 -8.72
N HIS A 66 8.04 -14.19 -7.65
CA HIS A 66 9.09 -13.76 -6.72
C HIS A 66 10.45 -13.48 -7.38
N LEU A 67 10.72 -14.05 -8.56
CA LEU A 67 11.97 -13.84 -9.30
C LEU A 67 11.95 -12.59 -10.19
N ARG A 68 10.79 -11.91 -10.28
CA ARG A 68 10.57 -10.75 -11.16
C ARG A 68 9.72 -9.65 -10.51
N THR A 69 9.77 -9.51 -9.19
CA THR A 69 9.05 -8.46 -8.43
C THR A 69 9.73 -7.09 -8.53
N ILE A 70 10.03 -6.64 -9.76
CA ILE A 70 10.61 -5.33 -10.04
C ILE A 70 9.49 -4.41 -10.54
N ARG A 71 9.00 -3.54 -9.66
CA ARG A 71 7.92 -2.58 -9.91
C ARG A 71 8.03 -1.40 -8.95
N VAL A 72 7.61 -0.21 -9.40
CA VAL A 72 7.74 1.05 -8.64
C VAL A 72 6.81 1.18 -7.43
N LEU A 73 5.76 0.36 -7.37
CA LEU A 73 4.78 0.33 -6.28
C LEU A 73 4.53 -1.12 -5.87
N ALA A 74 4.54 -1.40 -4.56
CA ALA A 74 4.34 -2.73 -4.02
C ALA A 74 5.32 -3.77 -4.60
N GLY A 75 6.56 -3.34 -4.84
CA GLY A 75 7.69 -4.20 -5.23
C GLY A 75 8.62 -4.50 -4.05
N ASP A 76 9.56 -5.43 -4.22
CA ASP A 76 10.47 -5.84 -3.13
C ASP A 76 11.26 -4.65 -2.55
N VAL A 77 11.75 -3.77 -3.43
CA VAL A 77 12.51 -2.56 -3.04
C VAL A 77 11.66 -1.55 -2.28
N ASP A 78 10.38 -1.45 -2.63
CA ASP A 78 9.42 -0.54 -1.99
C ASP A 78 9.10 -1.03 -0.58
N TYR A 79 8.79 -2.33 -0.42
CA TYR A 79 8.60 -2.93 0.91
C TYR A 79 9.84 -2.84 1.79
N ALA A 80 11.04 -3.02 1.23
CA ALA A 80 12.27 -2.95 1.99
C ALA A 80 12.59 -1.54 2.51
N ARG A 81 12.15 -0.49 1.80
CA ARG A 81 12.34 0.89 2.26
C ARG A 81 11.18 1.36 3.15
N SER A 82 9.94 1.10 2.76
CA SER A 82 8.75 1.63 3.46
C SER A 82 8.58 1.10 4.88
N VAL A 83 9.19 -0.03 5.22
CA VAL A 83 9.18 -0.54 6.60
C VAL A 83 9.76 0.46 7.61
N PHE A 84 10.71 1.30 7.20
CA PHE A 84 11.32 2.33 8.06
C PHE A 84 10.36 3.47 8.38
N ASP A 85 9.40 3.77 7.50
CA ASP A 85 8.38 4.81 7.73
C ASP A 85 7.42 4.43 8.87
N LEU A 86 7.36 3.13 9.21
CA LEU A 86 6.48 2.59 10.24
C LEU A 86 7.16 2.44 11.61
N MET A 87 8.47 2.68 11.69
CA MET A 87 9.23 2.51 12.93
C MET A 87 9.06 3.76 13.82
N PRO A 88 8.86 3.58 15.14
CA PRO A 88 8.82 4.72 16.05
C PRO A 88 10.19 5.41 16.10
N THR A 89 10.25 6.70 16.45
CA THR A 89 11.49 7.52 16.36
C THR A 89 11.73 8.43 17.57
N GLU A 90 10.98 8.24 18.66
CA GLU A 90 10.96 9.14 19.81
C GLU A 90 12.09 8.89 20.82
N THR A 91 12.65 7.68 20.89
CA THR A 91 13.59 7.29 21.95
C THR A 91 14.90 6.74 21.41
N ALA A 92 15.95 6.78 22.23
CA ALA A 92 17.23 6.16 21.90
C ALA A 92 17.11 4.67 21.55
N GLU A 93 16.18 3.95 22.18
CA GLU A 93 15.95 2.53 21.93
C GLU A 93 15.28 2.28 20.56
N HIS A 94 14.36 3.16 20.18
CA HIS A 94 13.78 3.13 18.84
C HIS A 94 14.89 3.28 17.78
N TRP A 95 15.83 4.21 18.00
CA TRP A 95 16.95 4.42 17.09
C TRP A 95 17.99 3.30 17.09
N ARG A 96 18.16 2.55 18.20
CA ARG A 96 18.96 1.30 18.19
C ARG A 96 18.33 0.25 17.30
N THR A 97 17.02 0.05 17.43
CA THR A 97 16.26 -0.90 16.61
C THR A 97 16.32 -0.52 15.13
N ILE A 98 16.17 0.77 14.81
CA ILE A 98 16.32 1.30 13.44
C ILE A 98 17.73 1.04 12.89
N ALA A 99 18.78 1.33 13.68
CA ALA A 99 20.16 1.10 13.26
C ALA A 99 20.42 -0.38 12.96
N GLU A 100 19.94 -1.28 13.82
CA GLU A 100 20.08 -2.73 13.64
C GLU A 100 19.36 -3.21 12.38
N ARG A 101 18.09 -2.84 12.18
CA ARG A 101 17.37 -3.16 10.93
C ARG A 101 18.08 -2.60 9.69
N MET A 102 18.55 -1.36 9.77
CA MET A 102 19.25 -0.69 8.67
C MET A 102 20.54 -1.41 8.29
N SER A 103 21.25 -1.99 9.27
CA SER A 103 22.45 -2.80 9.01
C SER A 103 22.18 -4.06 8.19
N HIS A 104 20.92 -4.53 8.12
CA HIS A 104 20.52 -5.68 7.31
C HIS A 104 20.09 -5.31 5.88
N VAL A 105 19.97 -4.02 5.54
CA VAL A 105 19.58 -3.55 4.20
C VAL A 105 20.52 -4.08 3.11
N PRO A 106 21.86 -4.06 3.26
CA PRO A 106 22.76 -4.61 2.25
C PRO A 106 22.48 -6.08 1.92
N GLY A 107 22.22 -6.90 2.96
CA GLY A 107 21.88 -8.31 2.80
C GLY A 107 20.55 -8.51 2.06
N ALA A 108 19.52 -7.75 2.43
CA ALA A 108 18.21 -7.80 1.79
C ALA A 108 18.28 -7.45 0.29
N PHE A 109 18.96 -6.35 -0.05
CA PHE A 109 19.11 -5.92 -1.45
C PHE A 109 20.01 -6.86 -2.27
N LYS A 110 21.05 -7.43 -1.66
CA LYS A 110 21.81 -8.52 -2.30
C LYS A 110 20.90 -9.72 -2.59
N GLY A 111 20.08 -10.15 -1.62
CA GLY A 111 19.13 -11.24 -1.78
C GLY A 111 18.15 -11.01 -2.95
N MET A 112 17.61 -9.79 -3.07
CA MET A 112 16.77 -9.41 -4.23
C MET A 112 17.52 -9.61 -5.55
N ARG A 113 18.76 -9.10 -5.66
CA ARG A 113 19.59 -9.29 -6.86
C ARG A 113 19.84 -10.77 -7.16
N ASP A 114 20.08 -11.59 -6.13
CA ASP A 114 20.26 -13.04 -6.29
C ASP A 114 18.97 -13.71 -6.84
N SER A 115 17.80 -13.33 -6.33
CA SER A 115 16.49 -13.79 -6.84
C SER A 115 16.23 -13.36 -8.28
N TRP A 116 16.52 -12.11 -8.62
CA TRP A 116 16.36 -11.60 -9.98
C TRP A 116 17.36 -12.22 -10.97
N ASN A 117 18.59 -12.51 -10.53
CA ASN A 117 19.56 -13.29 -11.31
C ASN A 117 19.05 -14.70 -11.60
N LEU A 118 18.47 -15.38 -10.61
CA LEU A 118 17.84 -16.68 -10.82
C LEU A 118 16.65 -16.58 -11.79
N GLY A 119 15.87 -15.50 -11.71
CA GLY A 119 14.82 -15.18 -12.68
C GLY A 119 15.34 -15.09 -14.11
N MET A 120 16.41 -14.32 -14.33
CA MET A 120 17.06 -14.21 -15.64
C MET A 120 17.53 -15.58 -16.16
N GLN A 121 18.15 -16.41 -15.31
CA GLN A 121 18.60 -17.76 -15.68
C GLN A 121 17.43 -18.69 -16.10
N ARG A 122 16.24 -18.47 -15.52
CA ARG A 122 15.02 -19.25 -15.80
C ARG A 122 14.14 -18.64 -16.90
N GLY A 123 14.55 -17.52 -17.49
CA GLY A 123 13.72 -16.78 -18.45
C GLY A 123 12.50 -16.09 -17.84
N VAL A 124 12.46 -15.94 -16.51
CA VAL A 124 11.40 -15.26 -15.77
C VAL A 124 11.86 -13.83 -15.49
N VAL A 125 11.57 -12.92 -16.42
CA VAL A 125 12.04 -11.53 -16.37
C VAL A 125 10.90 -10.52 -16.24
N ALA A 126 11.21 -9.37 -15.64
CA ALA A 126 10.31 -8.23 -15.51
C ALA A 126 10.31 -7.35 -16.79
N PRO A 127 9.26 -6.53 -17.01
CA PRO A 127 9.23 -5.54 -18.09
C PRO A 127 10.34 -4.49 -17.95
N ARG A 128 11.08 -4.23 -19.03
CA ARG A 128 12.20 -3.28 -19.07
C ARG A 128 11.83 -1.89 -18.57
N ARG A 129 10.60 -1.42 -18.84
CA ARG A 129 10.09 -0.14 -18.35
C ARG A 129 10.12 -0.07 -16.82
N GLN A 130 9.65 -1.12 -16.14
CA GLN A 130 9.65 -1.16 -14.68
C GLN A 130 11.06 -1.27 -14.11
N VAL A 131 11.93 -2.03 -14.77
CA VAL A 131 13.35 -2.16 -14.38
C VAL A 131 14.05 -0.79 -14.38
N LEU A 132 13.87 -0.01 -15.44
CA LEU A 132 14.47 1.32 -15.55
C LEU A 132 13.85 2.29 -14.53
N ALA A 133 12.53 2.28 -14.36
CA ALA A 133 11.87 3.15 -13.39
C ALA A 133 12.26 2.85 -11.93
N VAL A 134 12.43 1.57 -11.59
CA VAL A 134 12.95 1.18 -10.27
C VAL A 134 14.42 1.58 -10.11
N ALA A 135 15.24 1.49 -11.15
CA ALA A 135 16.61 1.98 -11.09
C ALA A 135 16.66 3.49 -10.83
N ASP A 136 15.84 4.29 -11.52
CA ASP A 136 15.72 5.73 -11.30
C ASP A 136 15.29 6.03 -9.84
N MET A 137 14.32 5.27 -9.32
CA MET A 137 13.84 5.40 -7.94
C MET A 137 14.93 5.09 -6.90
N LEU A 138 15.70 4.02 -7.10
CA LEU A 138 16.80 3.63 -6.22
C LEU A 138 17.95 4.65 -6.23
N GLU A 139 18.25 5.25 -7.39
CA GLU A 139 19.22 6.34 -7.49
C GLU A 139 18.76 7.57 -6.71
N GLY A 140 17.47 7.93 -6.82
CA GLY A 140 16.88 8.99 -6.00
C GLY A 140 17.00 8.71 -4.50
N TRP A 141 16.72 7.48 -4.07
CA TRP A 141 16.83 7.08 -2.66
C TRP A 141 18.27 6.96 -2.15
N ALA A 142 19.22 6.61 -3.02
CA ALA A 142 20.65 6.64 -2.69
C ALA A 142 21.17 8.09 -2.51
N GLY A 143 20.48 9.06 -3.10
CA GLY A 143 20.84 10.47 -3.04
C GLY A 143 21.56 10.93 -4.29
N THR A 144 21.58 12.25 -4.47
CA THR A 144 22.19 12.93 -5.62
C THR A 144 23.23 13.94 -5.14
N ALA A 145 23.98 14.54 -6.08
CA ALA A 145 24.90 15.62 -5.75
C ALA A 145 24.21 16.82 -5.08
N SER A 146 22.91 17.01 -5.31
CA SER A 146 22.11 18.15 -4.82
C SER A 146 21.21 17.83 -3.63
N ALA A 147 21.01 16.55 -3.27
CA ALA A 147 20.11 16.15 -2.20
C ALA A 147 20.57 14.86 -1.51
N PRO A 148 20.55 14.78 -0.17
CA PRO A 148 20.91 13.57 0.54
C PRO A 148 19.93 12.43 0.25
N GLY A 149 20.43 11.19 0.27
CA GLY A 149 19.60 9.99 0.15
C GLY A 149 18.69 9.75 1.36
N PHE A 150 17.73 8.84 1.20
CA PHE A 150 16.75 8.48 2.21
C PHE A 150 17.41 8.03 3.53
N PHE A 151 18.31 7.04 3.47
CA PHE A 151 18.94 6.49 4.67
C PHE A 151 19.89 7.48 5.35
N THR A 152 20.57 8.33 4.58
CA THR A 152 21.37 9.43 5.13
C THR A 152 20.49 10.40 5.90
N THR A 153 19.35 10.79 5.33
CA THR A 153 18.39 11.70 5.98
C THR A 153 17.81 11.08 7.25
N LEU A 154 17.44 9.80 7.20
CA LEU A 154 16.94 9.04 8.35
C LEU A 154 17.97 8.96 9.50
N ALA A 155 19.24 8.71 9.19
CA ALA A 155 20.29 8.68 10.20
C ALA A 155 20.49 10.04 10.91
N GLU A 156 20.39 11.15 10.16
CA GLU A 156 20.51 12.49 10.74
C GLU A 156 19.30 12.87 11.61
N GLN A 157 18.10 12.36 11.30
CA GLN A 157 16.95 12.48 12.21
C GLN A 157 17.23 11.82 13.56
N GLY A 158 17.85 10.63 13.55
CA GLY A 158 18.23 9.94 14.78
C GLY A 158 19.35 10.62 15.55
N ALA A 159 20.24 11.32 14.85
CA ALA A 159 21.30 12.09 15.49
C ALA A 159 20.77 13.26 16.36
N ALA A 160 19.54 13.73 16.11
CA ALA A 160 18.89 14.74 16.93
C ALA A 160 18.32 14.20 18.25
N VAL A 161 18.26 12.87 18.44
CA VAL A 161 17.71 12.25 19.65
C VAL A 161 18.82 11.91 20.65
N ASN A 162 18.69 12.44 21.87
CA ASN A 162 19.68 12.22 22.93
C ASN A 162 19.85 10.73 23.26
N GLY A 163 21.09 10.24 23.27
CA GLY A 163 21.45 8.85 23.57
C GLY A 163 21.26 7.86 22.41
N ALA A 164 20.83 8.31 21.22
CA ALA A 164 20.78 7.48 20.03
C ALA A 164 22.18 7.05 19.55
N PRO A 165 22.34 5.87 18.91
CA PRO A 165 23.63 5.37 18.45
C PRO A 165 24.05 6.04 17.12
N VAL A 166 24.42 7.33 17.18
CA VAL A 166 24.68 8.19 16.00
C VAL A 166 25.70 7.56 15.03
N ASP A 167 26.83 7.06 15.54
CA ASP A 167 27.87 6.47 14.67
C ASP A 167 27.39 5.20 13.98
N GLY A 168 26.63 4.35 14.70
CA GLY A 168 26.01 3.15 14.16
C GLY A 168 24.96 3.47 13.09
N LEU A 169 24.11 4.46 13.34
CA LEU A 169 23.13 4.94 12.35
C LEU A 169 23.80 5.45 11.08
N ARG A 170 24.82 6.30 11.21
CA ARG A 170 25.55 6.84 10.06
C ARG A 170 26.32 5.76 9.30
N ALA A 171 26.86 4.76 9.98
CA ALA A 171 27.51 3.61 9.35
C ALA A 171 26.50 2.76 8.56
N ALA A 172 25.42 2.34 9.21
CA ALA A 172 24.35 1.56 8.58
C ALA A 172 23.74 2.32 7.38
N ALA A 173 23.55 3.64 7.49
CA ALA A 173 23.03 4.46 6.41
C ALA A 173 23.93 4.51 5.19
N ARG A 174 25.26 4.59 5.37
CA ARG A 174 26.23 4.54 4.26
C ARG A 174 26.18 3.20 3.54
N GLU A 175 26.12 2.10 4.29
CA GLU A 175 26.05 0.75 3.72
C GLU A 175 24.72 0.52 2.99
N ALA A 176 23.60 0.91 3.61
CA ALA A 176 22.28 0.86 3.00
C ALA A 176 22.22 1.68 1.70
N THR A 177 22.74 2.91 1.72
CA THR A 177 22.84 3.79 0.54
C THR A 177 23.67 3.17 -0.58
N THR A 178 24.79 2.54 -0.23
CA THR A 178 25.65 1.83 -1.19
C THR A 178 24.89 0.67 -1.82
N ALA A 179 24.15 -0.11 -1.02
CA ALA A 179 23.35 -1.23 -1.52
C ALA A 179 22.23 -0.79 -2.49
N LEU A 180 21.60 0.38 -2.25
CA LEU A 180 20.65 0.97 -3.19
C LEU A 180 21.33 1.30 -4.52
N ALA A 181 22.46 2.01 -4.49
CA ALA A 181 23.21 2.42 -5.68
C ALA A 181 23.72 1.22 -6.50
N GLU A 182 24.26 0.20 -5.84
CA GLU A 182 24.67 -1.06 -6.49
C GLU A 182 23.49 -1.77 -7.15
N THR A 183 22.31 -1.75 -6.52
CA THR A 183 21.11 -2.37 -7.07
C THR A 183 20.59 -1.62 -8.28
N ALA A 184 20.60 -0.28 -8.25
CA ALA A 184 20.29 0.53 -9.42
C ALA A 184 21.25 0.23 -10.59
N ALA A 185 22.56 0.19 -10.31
CA ALA A 185 23.56 -0.14 -11.31
C ALA A 185 23.35 -1.53 -11.91
N PHE A 186 23.08 -2.55 -11.08
CA PHE A 186 22.73 -3.89 -11.52
C PHE A 186 21.48 -3.89 -12.44
N LEU A 187 20.41 -3.20 -12.04
CA LEU A 187 19.18 -3.14 -12.83
C LEU A 187 19.43 -2.50 -14.19
N ARG A 188 20.23 -1.44 -14.28
CA ARG A 188 20.53 -0.77 -15.57
C ARG A 188 21.47 -1.57 -16.46
N THR A 189 22.55 -2.10 -15.89
CA THR A 189 23.69 -2.60 -16.68
C THR A 189 23.60 -4.09 -16.95
N ILE A 190 22.97 -4.86 -16.05
CA ILE A 190 22.86 -6.31 -16.15
C ILE A 190 21.44 -6.74 -16.50
N TYR A 191 20.43 -6.25 -15.76
CA TYR A 191 19.06 -6.74 -15.92
C TYR A 191 18.33 -6.13 -17.13
N ALA A 192 18.36 -4.80 -17.29
CA ALA A 192 17.63 -4.10 -18.34
C ALA A 192 17.95 -4.56 -19.78
N PRO A 193 19.20 -4.96 -20.13
CA PRO A 193 19.51 -5.51 -21.45
C PRO A 193 18.78 -6.83 -21.78
N VAL A 194 18.41 -7.63 -20.77
CA VAL A 194 17.74 -8.94 -20.94
C VAL A 194 16.27 -8.93 -20.48
N ALA A 195 15.79 -7.81 -19.97
CA ALA A 195 14.41 -7.61 -19.53
C ALA A 195 13.41 -7.70 -20.71
N ASP A 196 12.15 -8.04 -20.43
CA ASP A 196 11.12 -8.11 -21.47
C ASP A 196 10.87 -6.70 -22.04
N PRO A 197 11.05 -6.47 -23.36
CA PRO A 197 10.78 -5.16 -23.95
C PRO A 197 9.29 -4.80 -23.97
N ARG A 198 8.39 -5.77 -23.77
CA ARG A 198 6.93 -5.57 -23.75
C ARG A 198 6.47 -5.16 -22.35
N ASN A 199 5.40 -4.38 -22.31
CA ASN A 199 4.70 -4.07 -21.05
C ASN A 199 3.60 -5.10 -20.73
N GLY A 200 3.03 -5.74 -21.76
CA GLY A 200 2.00 -6.76 -21.58
C GLY A 200 2.57 -8.01 -20.93
N VAL A 201 1.90 -8.50 -19.88
CA VAL A 201 2.40 -9.59 -19.04
C VAL A 201 2.00 -10.99 -19.51
N GLY A 202 1.15 -11.08 -20.53
CA GLY A 202 0.57 -12.33 -21.02
C GLY A 202 -0.65 -12.78 -20.22
N GLU A 203 -1.46 -13.67 -20.83
CA GLU A 203 -2.76 -14.10 -20.30
C GLU A 203 -2.65 -14.83 -18.96
N GLU A 204 -1.76 -15.82 -18.85
CA GLU A 204 -1.61 -16.64 -17.63
C GLU A 204 -1.22 -15.80 -16.42
N ARG A 205 -0.22 -14.92 -16.59
CA ARG A 205 0.23 -14.02 -15.51
C ARG A 205 -0.83 -12.98 -15.18
N HIS A 206 -1.56 -12.49 -16.19
CA HIS A 206 -2.67 -11.56 -15.97
C HIS A 206 -3.82 -12.24 -15.21
N ALA A 207 -4.16 -13.50 -15.51
CA ALA A 207 -5.19 -14.25 -14.81
C ALA A 207 -4.84 -14.46 -13.33
N LEU A 208 -3.58 -14.82 -13.04
CA LEU A 208 -3.10 -14.95 -11.67
C LEU A 208 -3.18 -13.63 -10.90
N ALA A 209 -2.76 -12.52 -11.53
CA ALA A 209 -2.87 -11.19 -10.95
C ALA A 209 -4.34 -10.78 -10.71
N ARG A 210 -5.25 -11.01 -11.68
CA ARG A 210 -6.69 -10.74 -11.50
C ARG A 210 -7.24 -11.50 -10.30
N ARG A 211 -6.92 -12.79 -10.16
CA ARG A 211 -7.33 -13.58 -8.98
C ARG A 211 -6.78 -12.99 -7.68
N ARG A 212 -5.49 -12.60 -7.65
CA ARG A 212 -4.85 -11.98 -6.48
C ARG A 212 -5.55 -10.70 -6.05
N TYR A 213 -5.85 -9.82 -7.01
CA TYR A 213 -6.43 -8.53 -6.69
C TYR A 213 -7.93 -8.61 -6.45
N LEU A 214 -8.69 -9.36 -7.25
CA LEU A 214 -10.16 -9.43 -7.16
C LEU A 214 -10.65 -10.45 -6.12
N GLY A 215 -9.83 -11.44 -5.77
CA GLY A 215 -10.23 -12.56 -4.91
C GLY A 215 -11.18 -13.55 -5.57
N MET A 216 -11.37 -13.44 -6.88
CA MET A 216 -12.23 -14.31 -7.68
C MET A 216 -11.67 -14.47 -9.09
N ASP A 217 -12.07 -15.56 -9.75
CA ASP A 217 -11.71 -15.80 -11.15
C ASP A 217 -12.72 -15.07 -12.05
N ILE A 218 -12.26 -14.05 -12.77
CA ILE A 218 -13.03 -13.34 -13.78
C ILE A 218 -12.35 -13.47 -15.13
N ASP A 219 -13.13 -13.77 -16.16
CA ASP A 219 -12.66 -13.76 -17.54
C ASP A 219 -12.18 -12.35 -17.95
N ALA A 220 -11.09 -12.30 -18.72
CA ALA A 220 -10.49 -11.02 -19.08
C ALA A 220 -11.32 -10.23 -20.09
N ASP A 221 -11.94 -10.93 -21.05
CA ASP A 221 -12.72 -10.32 -22.13
C ASP A 221 -14.07 -9.85 -21.61
N ASP A 222 -14.70 -10.63 -20.72
CA ASP A 222 -15.92 -10.21 -20.03
C ASP A 222 -15.68 -8.96 -19.18
N ALA A 223 -14.62 -8.96 -18.35
CA ALA A 223 -14.27 -7.81 -17.52
C ALA A 223 -13.95 -6.56 -18.36
N TYR A 224 -13.25 -6.74 -19.48
CA TYR A 224 -12.92 -5.65 -20.40
C TYR A 224 -14.17 -5.07 -21.07
N THR A 225 -15.04 -5.94 -21.57
CA THR A 225 -16.28 -5.54 -22.26
C THR A 225 -17.18 -4.76 -21.31
N TRP A 226 -17.43 -5.30 -20.12
CA TRP A 226 -18.19 -4.63 -19.07
C TRP A 226 -17.56 -3.29 -18.67
N GLY A 227 -16.23 -3.25 -18.47
CA GLY A 227 -15.53 -2.02 -18.10
C GLY A 227 -15.67 -0.92 -19.15
N LEU A 228 -15.66 -1.27 -20.44
CA LEU A 228 -15.86 -0.31 -21.52
C LEU A 228 -17.30 0.21 -21.59
N GLU A 229 -18.29 -0.62 -21.25
CA GLU A 229 -19.69 -0.20 -21.11
C GLU A 229 -19.86 0.79 -19.95
N GLU A 230 -19.25 0.52 -18.80
CA GLU A 230 -19.28 1.42 -17.65
C GLU A 230 -18.58 2.76 -17.93
N VAL A 231 -17.44 2.75 -18.64
CA VAL A 231 -16.78 4.00 -19.08
C VAL A 231 -17.73 4.85 -19.93
N ARG A 232 -18.46 4.24 -20.87
CA ARG A 232 -19.42 4.98 -21.71
C ARG A 232 -20.60 5.50 -20.89
N ARG A 233 -21.12 4.70 -19.96
CA ARG A 233 -22.21 5.09 -19.07
C ARG A 233 -21.79 6.28 -18.21
N LEU A 234 -20.62 6.23 -17.59
CA LEU A 234 -20.08 7.30 -16.74
C LEU A 234 -19.74 8.56 -17.55
N ASP A 235 -19.21 8.45 -18.78
CA ASP A 235 -18.99 9.62 -19.65
C ASP A 235 -20.32 10.34 -19.97
N ALA A 236 -21.40 9.58 -20.22
CA ALA A 236 -22.72 10.16 -20.44
C ALA A 236 -23.26 10.88 -19.18
N GLU A 237 -23.11 10.28 -18.00
CA GLU A 237 -23.51 10.89 -16.74
C GLU A 237 -22.68 12.16 -16.44
N LEU A 238 -21.36 12.13 -16.66
CA LEU A 238 -20.48 13.29 -16.50
C LEU A 238 -20.91 14.44 -17.40
N ARG A 239 -21.29 14.17 -18.66
CA ARG A 239 -21.81 15.19 -19.58
C ARG A 239 -23.14 15.77 -19.11
N ARG A 240 -24.04 14.94 -18.57
CA ARG A 240 -25.31 15.42 -18.01
C ARG A 240 -25.06 16.37 -16.82
N CYS A 241 -24.25 15.94 -15.85
CA CYS A 241 -23.88 16.77 -14.70
C CYS A 241 -23.18 18.07 -15.12
N ALA A 242 -22.27 18.01 -16.10
CA ALA A 242 -21.59 19.20 -16.60
C ALA A 242 -22.55 20.21 -17.24
N ALA A 243 -23.58 19.74 -17.96
CA ALA A 243 -24.60 20.59 -18.55
C ALA A 243 -25.50 21.27 -17.49
N GLU A 244 -25.69 20.65 -16.32
CA GLU A 244 -26.39 21.27 -15.19
C GLU A 244 -25.55 22.36 -14.51
N ILE A 245 -24.22 22.21 -14.47
CA ILE A 245 -23.30 23.16 -13.84
C ILE A 245 -23.05 24.38 -14.75
N LYS A 246 -22.69 24.14 -16.01
CA LYS A 246 -22.34 25.19 -16.99
C LYS A 246 -22.87 24.81 -18.37
N PRO A 247 -24.15 25.15 -18.68
CA PRO A 247 -24.78 24.78 -19.95
C PRO A 247 -23.95 25.20 -21.17
N GLY A 248 -23.75 24.26 -22.10
CA GLY A 248 -23.03 24.50 -23.36
C GLY A 248 -21.50 24.45 -23.26
N ALA A 249 -20.93 24.28 -22.06
CA ALA A 249 -19.49 24.11 -21.87
C ALA A 249 -19.03 22.66 -22.10
N SER A 250 -17.78 22.50 -22.51
CA SER A 250 -17.06 21.22 -22.51
C SER A 250 -16.70 20.76 -21.10
N LEU A 251 -16.42 19.46 -20.93
CA LEU A 251 -16.01 18.90 -19.63
C LEU A 251 -14.75 19.59 -19.06
N ASP A 252 -13.80 19.94 -19.91
CA ASP A 252 -12.57 20.64 -19.49
C ASP A 252 -12.85 22.07 -19.03
N GLU A 253 -13.78 22.78 -19.69
CA GLU A 253 -14.22 24.11 -19.25
C GLU A 253 -15.00 24.05 -17.93
N VAL A 254 -15.83 23.02 -17.72
CA VAL A 254 -16.50 22.79 -16.44
C VAL A 254 -15.50 22.48 -15.34
N ARG A 255 -14.51 21.61 -15.60
CA ARG A 255 -13.43 21.32 -14.64
C ARG A 255 -12.63 22.59 -14.31
N HIS A 256 -12.23 23.36 -15.32
CA HIS A 256 -11.51 24.61 -15.09
C HIS A 256 -12.31 25.58 -14.22
N TYR A 257 -13.61 25.72 -14.50
CA TYR A 257 -14.54 26.52 -13.70
C TYR A 257 -14.57 26.02 -12.25
N LEU A 258 -14.77 24.72 -12.03
CA LEU A 258 -14.85 24.13 -10.68
C LEU A 258 -13.53 24.28 -9.90
N ASP A 259 -12.39 24.14 -10.57
CA ASP A 259 -11.07 24.22 -9.94
C ASP A 259 -10.66 25.67 -9.61
N ASN A 260 -10.98 26.64 -10.49
CA ASN A 260 -10.36 27.97 -10.46
C ASN A 260 -11.36 29.12 -10.29
N GLU A 261 -12.59 29.00 -10.81
CA GLU A 261 -13.56 30.09 -10.86
C GLU A 261 -14.69 29.94 -9.82
N SER A 262 -14.98 28.71 -9.39
CA SER A 262 -15.95 28.45 -8.33
C SER A 262 -15.47 29.01 -7.01
N THR A 263 -16.37 29.70 -6.30
CA THR A 263 -16.10 30.26 -4.97
C THR A 263 -16.13 29.20 -3.86
N GLU A 264 -16.58 27.98 -4.15
CA GLU A 264 -16.65 26.89 -3.17
C GLU A 264 -15.31 26.19 -3.03
N ALA A 265 -14.44 26.76 -2.19
CA ALA A 265 -13.16 26.18 -1.83
C ALA A 265 -12.83 26.40 -0.36
N ILE A 266 -11.96 25.53 0.16
CA ILE A 266 -11.37 25.67 1.48
C ILE A 266 -9.97 26.26 1.35
N GLU A 267 -9.70 27.32 2.10
CA GLU A 267 -8.39 27.95 2.15
C GLU A 267 -7.64 27.52 3.41
N GLY A 268 -6.43 26.98 3.25
CA GLY A 268 -5.54 26.54 4.32
C GLY A 268 -5.73 25.08 4.72
N GLU A 269 -4.60 24.39 4.96
CA GLU A 269 -4.58 22.96 5.31
C GLU A 269 -5.35 22.64 6.60
N GLU A 270 -5.26 23.49 7.62
CA GLU A 270 -5.97 23.28 8.89
C GLU A 270 -7.49 23.42 8.74
N ASN A 271 -7.95 24.36 7.89
CA ASN A 271 -9.36 24.50 7.58
C ASN A 271 -9.86 23.28 6.80
N LEU A 272 -9.05 22.75 5.87
CA LEU A 272 -9.36 21.50 5.17
C LEU A 272 -9.47 20.33 6.16
N ARG A 273 -8.49 20.18 7.06
CA ARG A 273 -8.50 19.14 8.10
C ARG A 273 -9.78 19.21 8.93
N GLN A 274 -10.17 20.41 9.38
CA GLN A 274 -11.37 20.60 10.18
C GLN A 274 -12.65 20.29 9.38
N TRP A 275 -12.71 20.70 8.12
CA TRP A 275 -13.84 20.40 7.24
C TRP A 275 -13.98 18.89 6.99
N LEU A 276 -12.88 18.20 6.67
CA LEU A 276 -12.86 16.74 6.51
C LEU A 276 -13.29 16.03 7.80
N GLN A 277 -12.84 16.51 8.96
CA GLN A 277 -13.26 15.97 10.25
C GLN A 277 -14.78 16.10 10.46
N ASN A 278 -15.35 17.26 10.15
CA ASN A 278 -16.78 17.49 10.27
C ASN A 278 -17.56 16.60 9.29
N LEU A 279 -17.11 16.51 8.04
CA LEU A 279 -17.72 15.63 7.04
C LEU A 279 -17.78 14.17 7.50
N MET A 280 -16.69 13.66 8.10
CA MET A 280 -16.65 12.29 8.64
C MET A 280 -17.56 12.11 9.86
N ASN A 281 -17.63 13.11 10.74
CA ASN A 281 -18.52 13.07 11.91
C ASN A 281 -19.98 13.07 11.47
N ASP A 282 -20.35 13.93 10.52
CA ASP A 282 -21.71 14.05 9.98
C ASP A 282 -22.12 12.75 9.27
N ALA A 283 -21.22 12.16 8.47
CA ALA A 283 -21.45 10.86 7.84
C ALA A 283 -21.66 9.75 8.88
N MET A 284 -20.83 9.69 9.92
CA MET A 284 -20.97 8.72 11.01
C MET A 284 -22.32 8.87 11.73
N GLU A 285 -22.69 10.10 12.09
CA GLU A 285 -23.96 10.40 12.74
C GLU A 285 -25.16 10.04 11.84
N PHE A 286 -25.08 10.37 10.56
CA PHE A 286 -26.10 10.05 9.57
C PHE A 286 -26.33 8.54 9.47
N LEU A 287 -25.26 7.74 9.36
CA LEU A 287 -25.35 6.28 9.26
C LEU A 287 -25.94 5.63 10.51
N ILE A 288 -25.55 6.12 11.70
CA ILE A 288 -26.06 5.61 12.98
C ILE A 288 -27.53 5.99 13.17
N SER A 289 -27.88 7.27 12.97
CA SER A 289 -29.22 7.79 13.23
C SER A 289 -30.26 7.19 12.29
N ASN A 290 -29.87 6.94 11.03
CA ASN A 290 -30.73 6.32 10.02
C ASN A 290 -30.62 4.79 10.00
N LYS A 291 -29.81 4.18 10.89
CA LYS A 291 -29.62 2.72 11.00
C LYS A 291 -29.19 2.05 9.69
N HIS A 292 -28.33 2.73 8.93
CA HIS A 292 -27.70 2.13 7.75
C HIS A 292 -26.68 1.04 8.14
N PHE A 293 -26.03 1.19 9.30
CA PHE A 293 -25.07 0.23 9.84
C PHE A 293 -25.16 0.11 11.36
N ASP A 294 -24.89 -1.10 11.88
CA ASP A 294 -24.67 -1.34 13.31
C ASP A 294 -23.20 -1.08 13.68
N ILE A 295 -22.86 0.18 13.97
CA ILE A 295 -21.47 0.62 14.21
C ILE A 295 -21.08 0.55 15.71
N PRO A 296 -20.14 -0.32 16.12
CA PRO A 296 -19.67 -0.42 17.50
C PRO A 296 -19.00 0.87 17.98
N VAL A 297 -19.21 1.23 19.25
CA VAL A 297 -18.70 2.49 19.85
C VAL A 297 -17.19 2.66 19.64
N GLY A 298 -16.43 1.57 19.71
CA GLY A 298 -14.97 1.59 19.56
C GLY A 298 -14.45 2.05 18.20
N ILE A 299 -15.29 2.09 17.15
CA ILE A 299 -14.95 2.58 15.81
C ILE A 299 -15.87 3.71 15.35
N ARG A 300 -16.56 4.40 16.28
CA ARG A 300 -17.31 5.62 15.93
C ARG A 300 -16.40 6.84 15.78
N LYS A 301 -15.15 6.74 16.25
CA LYS A 301 -14.17 7.80 16.16
C LYS A 301 -13.23 7.54 14.97
N ILE A 302 -13.11 8.56 14.12
CA ILE A 302 -12.13 8.66 13.05
C ILE A 302 -11.45 10.03 13.11
N ASP A 303 -10.13 10.08 12.95
CA ASP A 303 -9.38 11.34 12.93
C ASP A 303 -9.02 11.73 11.48
N ALA A 304 -9.39 12.93 11.03
CA ALA A 304 -8.90 13.50 9.78
C ALA A 304 -7.57 14.25 10.01
N LYS A 305 -6.56 13.94 9.19
CA LYS A 305 -5.19 14.47 9.31
C LYS A 305 -4.65 14.96 7.98
N ILE A 306 -3.65 15.83 8.05
CA ILE A 306 -2.83 16.22 6.91
C ILE A 306 -1.57 15.36 6.90
N SER A 307 -1.23 14.81 5.74
CA SER A 307 -0.02 14.01 5.54
C SER A 307 1.22 14.87 5.72
N PRO A 308 2.28 14.37 6.38
CA PRO A 308 3.55 15.06 6.41
C PRO A 308 4.13 15.25 4.98
N PRO A 309 4.96 16.29 4.75
CA PRO A 309 5.63 16.51 3.47
C PRO A 309 6.46 15.29 3.04
N GLY A 310 6.41 14.95 1.76
CA GLY A 310 7.08 13.76 1.22
C GLY A 310 6.37 12.43 1.52
N GLY A 311 5.15 12.49 2.07
CA GLY A 311 4.28 11.33 2.27
C GLY A 311 3.61 10.83 0.98
N ALA A 312 2.49 10.12 1.13
CA ALA A 312 1.76 9.50 0.02
C ALA A 312 1.27 10.54 -1.02
N ALA A 313 1.16 10.12 -2.28
CA ALA A 313 0.69 10.99 -3.37
C ALA A 313 -0.83 11.22 -3.38
N ALA A 314 -1.59 10.34 -2.72
CA ALA A 314 -3.05 10.38 -2.62
C ALA A 314 -3.49 10.28 -1.16
N GLN A 315 -4.75 10.67 -0.90
CA GLN A 315 -5.36 10.45 0.41
C GLN A 315 -5.33 8.96 0.75
N TYR A 316 -5.12 8.63 2.02
CA TYR A 316 -5.05 7.24 2.47
C TYR A 316 -5.64 7.06 3.87
N TYR A 317 -6.12 5.85 4.12
CA TYR A 317 -6.62 5.40 5.40
C TYR A 317 -5.57 4.63 6.21
N MET A 318 -5.50 4.92 7.51
CA MET A 318 -4.79 4.10 8.50
C MET A 318 -5.77 3.49 9.48
N ALA A 319 -5.72 2.16 9.58
CA ALA A 319 -6.56 1.38 10.49
C ALA A 319 -6.30 1.71 11.97
N PRO A 320 -7.34 1.57 12.84
CA PRO A 320 -7.14 1.61 14.28
C PRO A 320 -6.17 0.53 14.75
N SER A 321 -5.57 0.69 15.93
CA SER A 321 -4.78 -0.39 16.53
C SER A 321 -5.67 -1.56 16.95
N GLU A 322 -5.11 -2.79 17.04
CA GLU A 322 -5.89 -3.98 17.46
C GLU A 322 -6.55 -3.82 18.85
N ASP A 323 -5.96 -3.01 19.72
CA ASP A 323 -6.46 -2.66 21.05
C ASP A 323 -7.35 -1.42 21.09
N LEU A 324 -7.56 -0.76 19.93
CA LEU A 324 -8.32 0.48 19.75
C LEU A 324 -7.79 1.70 20.52
N ALA A 325 -6.57 1.65 21.07
CA ALA A 325 -5.94 2.79 21.71
C ALA A 325 -5.63 3.93 20.72
N ARG A 326 -5.33 3.57 19.46
CA ARG A 326 -5.24 4.50 18.33
C ARG A 326 -6.48 4.35 17.46
N ALA A 327 -7.22 5.44 17.25
CA ALA A 327 -8.35 5.48 16.34
C ALA A 327 -7.91 5.31 14.87
N GLY A 328 -8.85 4.91 14.02
CA GLY A 328 -8.63 4.98 12.57
C GLY A 328 -8.46 6.43 12.12
N SER A 329 -7.70 6.68 11.06
CA SER A 329 -7.46 8.04 10.57
C SER A 329 -7.34 8.12 9.07
N THR A 330 -7.86 9.18 8.47
CA THR A 330 -7.59 9.54 7.08
C THR A 330 -6.46 10.57 7.03
N TRP A 331 -5.64 10.49 5.99
CA TRP A 331 -4.48 11.35 5.81
C TRP A 331 -4.52 11.98 4.43
N TYR A 332 -4.64 13.30 4.39
CA TYR A 332 -4.74 14.09 3.17
C TYR A 332 -3.39 14.70 2.77
N PRO A 333 -2.81 14.38 1.61
CA PRO A 333 -1.59 15.03 1.15
C PRO A 333 -1.89 16.38 0.49
N ALA A 334 -1.66 17.45 1.24
CA ALA A 334 -1.78 18.82 0.73
C ALA A 334 -0.77 19.09 -0.40
N ASN A 335 0.43 18.52 -0.33
CA ASN A 335 1.48 18.64 -1.34
C ASN A 335 1.79 20.10 -1.70
N GLY A 336 1.77 20.99 -0.70
CA GLY A 336 2.03 22.43 -0.87
C GLY A 336 0.85 23.23 -1.42
N ARG A 337 -0.30 22.60 -1.68
CA ARG A 337 -1.54 23.31 -2.01
C ARG A 337 -2.07 24.03 -0.77
N THR A 338 -2.52 25.27 -0.94
CA THR A 338 -3.17 26.04 0.12
C THR A 338 -4.65 26.28 -0.14
N ARG A 339 -5.15 25.89 -1.32
CA ARG A 339 -6.54 26.06 -1.74
C ARG A 339 -7.08 24.72 -2.24
N PHE A 340 -8.27 24.36 -1.78
CA PHE A 340 -8.89 23.06 -2.04
C PHE A 340 -10.32 23.25 -2.57
N PRO A 341 -10.55 23.14 -3.90
CA PRO A 341 -11.88 23.19 -4.48
C PRO A 341 -12.77 22.08 -3.93
N LEU A 342 -13.93 22.43 -3.36
CA LEU A 342 -14.76 21.50 -2.61
C LEU A 342 -15.34 20.35 -3.45
N TRP A 343 -15.58 20.57 -4.74
CA TRP A 343 -16.37 19.67 -5.58
C TRP A 343 -15.84 18.23 -5.65
N SER A 344 -14.53 18.04 -5.51
CA SER A 344 -13.87 16.73 -5.64
C SER A 344 -13.55 16.04 -4.31
N GLU A 345 -13.63 16.77 -3.20
CA GLU A 345 -13.16 16.29 -1.89
C GLU A 345 -14.12 15.28 -1.22
N PRO A 346 -15.47 15.44 -1.25
CA PRO A 346 -16.38 14.55 -0.53
C PRO A 346 -16.26 13.08 -0.92
N THR A 347 -16.17 12.78 -2.22
CA THR A 347 -16.17 11.39 -2.70
C THR A 347 -14.95 10.63 -2.19
N THR A 348 -13.77 11.27 -2.19
CA THR A 348 -12.53 10.68 -1.68
C THR A 348 -12.56 10.54 -0.17
N ALA A 349 -13.14 11.52 0.53
CA ALA A 349 -13.29 11.46 1.98
C ALA A 349 -14.21 10.31 2.42
N TYR A 350 -15.30 10.05 1.69
CA TYR A 350 -16.19 8.92 1.97
C TYR A 350 -15.55 7.57 1.64
N HIS A 351 -14.81 7.47 0.52
CA HIS A 351 -14.04 6.28 0.13
C HIS A 351 -13.02 5.88 1.21
N GLU A 352 -12.17 6.83 1.63
CA GLU A 352 -11.11 6.56 2.63
C GLU A 352 -11.65 6.49 4.07
N GLY A 353 -12.75 7.19 4.33
CA GLY A 353 -13.33 7.32 5.65
C GLY A 353 -14.62 6.53 5.79
N VAL A 354 -15.72 7.26 5.97
CA VAL A 354 -17.03 6.72 6.34
C VAL A 354 -18.01 7.00 5.19
N PRO A 355 -18.68 6.01 4.59
CA PRO A 355 -18.78 4.61 5.00
C PRO A 355 -17.69 3.66 4.47
N GLY A 356 -16.67 4.15 3.75
CA GLY A 356 -15.70 3.31 3.05
C GLY A 356 -14.72 2.55 3.96
N HIS A 357 -13.41 2.74 3.75
CA HIS A 357 -12.37 1.93 4.40
C HIS A 357 -12.45 1.94 5.93
N HIS A 358 -12.88 3.04 6.57
CA HIS A 358 -12.97 3.10 8.02
C HIS A 358 -13.97 2.09 8.57
N LEU A 359 -15.16 1.97 7.98
CA LEU A 359 -16.14 1.00 8.45
C LEU A 359 -15.72 -0.42 8.11
N GLN A 360 -15.26 -0.68 6.88
CA GLN A 360 -14.88 -2.02 6.44
C GLN A 360 -13.75 -2.60 7.31
N ILE A 361 -12.64 -1.86 7.45
CA ILE A 361 -11.47 -2.32 8.19
C ILE A 361 -11.73 -2.25 9.70
N GLY A 362 -12.36 -1.17 10.18
CA GLY A 362 -12.72 -1.02 11.58
C GLY A 362 -13.60 -2.18 12.08
N MET A 363 -14.59 -2.60 11.28
CA MET A 363 -15.45 -3.73 11.60
C MET A 363 -14.69 -5.05 11.67
N ALA A 364 -13.71 -5.28 10.78
CA ALA A 364 -12.85 -6.46 10.88
C ALA A 364 -12.04 -6.47 12.19
N ILE A 365 -11.49 -5.32 12.59
CA ILE A 365 -10.67 -5.18 13.79
C ILE A 365 -11.47 -5.41 15.08
N VAL A 366 -12.65 -4.81 15.22
CA VAL A 366 -13.46 -4.94 16.45
C VAL A 366 -14.04 -6.34 16.64
N ASN A 367 -14.20 -7.12 15.57
CA ASN A 367 -14.71 -8.49 15.63
C ASN A 367 -13.65 -9.52 16.07
N ARG A 368 -12.75 -9.13 17.00
CA ARG A 368 -11.63 -9.96 17.45
C ARG A 368 -12.01 -11.26 18.15
N GLU A 369 -13.22 -11.33 18.70
CA GLU A 369 -13.78 -12.53 19.33
C GLU A 369 -14.31 -13.54 18.32
N LYS A 370 -14.61 -13.09 17.08
CA LYS A 370 -15.21 -13.91 16.01
C LYS A 370 -14.24 -14.22 14.89
N LEU A 371 -13.21 -13.38 14.70
CA LEU A 371 -12.25 -13.47 13.62
C LEU A 371 -10.86 -13.75 14.18
N SER A 372 -10.18 -14.73 13.60
CA SER A 372 -8.76 -14.97 13.85
C SER A 372 -7.92 -13.75 13.47
N ARG A 373 -6.73 -13.61 14.05
CA ARG A 373 -5.81 -12.51 13.67
C ARG A 373 -5.46 -12.54 12.17
N PHE A 374 -5.35 -13.71 11.55
CA PHE A 374 -5.12 -13.82 10.10
C PHE A 374 -6.27 -13.17 9.32
N GLN A 375 -7.53 -13.53 9.62
CA GLN A 375 -8.69 -12.95 8.93
C GLN A 375 -8.80 -11.43 9.09
N ARG A 376 -8.42 -10.89 10.24
CA ARG A 376 -8.47 -9.44 10.48
C ARG A 376 -7.39 -8.65 9.75
N ASN A 377 -6.31 -9.32 9.32
CA ASN A 377 -5.15 -8.67 8.71
C ASN A 377 -4.93 -9.09 7.24
N GLU A 378 -5.78 -9.96 6.71
CA GLU A 378 -5.80 -10.28 5.28
C GLU A 378 -6.56 -9.19 4.52
N PHE A 379 -6.02 -8.78 3.37
CA PHE A 379 -6.64 -7.78 2.51
C PHE A 379 -6.67 -8.24 1.06
N VAL A 380 -7.88 -8.36 0.51
CA VAL A 380 -8.12 -8.60 -0.91
C VAL A 380 -8.60 -7.28 -1.51
N SER A 381 -7.87 -6.74 -2.48
CA SER A 381 -8.14 -5.42 -3.06
C SER A 381 -9.55 -5.28 -3.59
N GLY A 382 -10.09 -6.26 -4.33
CA GLY A 382 -11.43 -6.22 -4.88
C GLY A 382 -12.52 -6.20 -3.80
N HIS A 383 -12.28 -6.77 -2.63
CA HIS A 383 -13.18 -6.66 -1.49
C HIS A 383 -13.06 -5.29 -0.80
N GLY A 384 -11.84 -4.82 -0.53
CA GLY A 384 -11.61 -3.57 0.20
C GLY A 384 -11.91 -2.31 -0.61
N GLU A 385 -11.38 -2.24 -1.84
CA GLU A 385 -11.64 -1.15 -2.78
C GLU A 385 -13.06 -1.22 -3.33
N GLY A 386 -13.56 -2.43 -3.64
CA GLY A 386 -14.94 -2.60 -4.10
C GLY A 386 -16.00 -2.28 -3.04
N TRP A 387 -15.64 -2.25 -1.76
CA TRP A 387 -16.51 -1.71 -0.70
C TRP A 387 -16.52 -0.18 -0.67
N ALA A 388 -15.37 0.43 -0.97
CA ALA A 388 -15.19 1.88 -0.84
C ALA A 388 -15.70 2.64 -2.08
N LEU A 389 -15.72 2.00 -3.26
CA LEU A 389 -16.44 2.42 -4.47
C LEU A 389 -17.96 2.30 -4.28
#